data_AF-A0A964A6U3-F1
#
_entry.id   AF-A0A964A6U3-F1
#
_cell.length_a   1.000
_cell.length_b   1.000
_cell.length_c   1.000
_cell.angle_alpha   90.00
_cell.angle_beta   90.00
_cell.angle_gamma   90.00
#
_symmetry.space_group_name_H-M   'P 1'
#
loop_
_entity.id
_entity.type
_entity.pdbx_description
1 polymer ?
#
loop_
_entity_poly.entity_id
_entity_poly.type
_entity_poly.pdbx_seq_one_letter_code
_entity_poly.pdbx_strand_id
1 'polypeptide(L)'
;MKACKNIWLAIVMIFSSLLASAQCFQPKDNGEKFGADSAKCVEYLSLYGEYYKQKNYDMAYKPWQMAVMNCPRSSKNLYIHGPTLIKNAMRNTKDQAQLKLLLDSLMCLYDQRIEFFGQKGYVTNRKAIDMFTITKSSEKAFPMFVEGVGMEGNETEAAALIYYFQSACDMLDKDKITKEQVLEVFEQVTGIIDANLKKTPNDEGYLSAQENVEKIFVTCGGIADCESMIAIFKPQYEEKKGNIDWLKKVANLLDRQKCTDSQLFFDVAKQIHALEPSSFSASLIAGVSIAKGDCSTAIKYLQDAVELEQDAEKKSKYMLGIAKCQASQKNFGAAKSSALKAASIRGGWGEPYISIAEWCAQSAGECGDNECLQKAAFWVAVDYLNKARAVDASCGSEAGKLISRYSQYFPNNETCFFHGLKEGDEVQVGCWINEKTKVRF
;
A
#
# COMPACT_ATOMS: atom_id res chain seq x y z
N MET A 1 26.93 -2.52 85.73
CA MET A 1 28.17 -1.96 85.15
C MET A 1 28.34 -2.56 83.76
N LYS A 2 28.42 -1.86 82.64
CA LYS A 2 28.43 -0.43 82.31
C LYS A 2 27.86 -0.31 80.89
N ALA A 3 27.00 0.67 80.72
CA ALA A 3 26.62 1.23 79.44
C ALA A 3 27.69 2.25 78.96
N CYS A 4 27.53 2.67 77.70
CA CYS A 4 28.00 3.91 77.10
C CYS A 4 29.50 4.09 76.81
N LYS A 5 29.79 4.32 75.52
CA LYS A 5 30.74 5.26 74.88
C LYS A 5 30.85 4.82 73.40
N ASN A 6 30.70 5.61 72.34
CA ASN A 6 30.82 7.04 72.14
C ASN A 6 29.96 7.47 70.94
N ILE A 7 29.31 8.62 71.08
CA ILE A 7 28.90 9.50 70.00
C ILE A 7 30.17 10.13 69.41
N TRP A 8 30.25 10.34 68.09
CA TRP A 8 30.70 11.61 67.46
C TRP A 8 30.49 11.58 65.94
N LEU A 9 29.55 12.43 65.49
CA LEU A 9 29.50 13.19 64.24
C LEU A 9 29.66 12.48 62.89
N ALA A 10 28.52 12.09 62.31
CA ALA A 10 28.35 12.04 60.85
C ALA A 10 27.80 13.39 60.37
N ILE A 11 28.59 14.07 59.55
CA ILE A 11 28.28 15.31 58.84
C ILE A 11 27.03 15.07 57.98
N VAL A 12 25.93 15.74 58.32
CA VAL A 12 24.77 15.89 57.44
C VAL A 12 25.20 16.84 56.32
N MET A 13 25.77 16.30 55.26
CA MET A 13 25.78 17.00 53.98
C MET A 13 24.35 17.01 53.47
N ILE A 14 23.72 18.18 53.60
CA ILE A 14 22.53 18.56 52.85
C ILE A 14 22.94 18.57 51.38
N PHE A 15 22.92 17.40 50.74
CA PHE A 15 22.73 17.34 49.30
C PHE A 15 21.27 17.73 49.07
N SER A 16 21.06 19.01 48.76
CA SER A 16 19.83 19.48 48.16
C SER A 16 19.68 18.81 46.80
N SER A 17 19.16 17.59 46.79
CA SER A 17 18.57 17.01 45.61
C SER A 17 17.36 17.86 45.26
N LEU A 18 17.54 18.74 44.27
CA LEU A 18 16.44 19.18 43.43
C LEU A 18 15.89 17.93 42.73
N LEU A 19 15.06 17.18 43.43
CA LEU A 19 13.99 16.41 42.82
C LEU A 19 13.05 17.44 42.24
N ALA A 20 13.32 17.86 41.00
CA ALA A 20 12.37 18.53 40.15
C ALA A 20 11.22 17.54 39.91
N SER A 21 10.24 17.54 40.81
CA SER A 21 8.99 16.86 40.63
C SER A 21 8.35 17.35 39.35
N ALA A 22 7.97 16.40 38.50
CA ALA A 22 7.22 16.60 37.27
C ALA A 22 5.93 17.37 37.58
N GLN A 23 5.88 18.66 37.27
CA GLN A 23 4.63 19.42 37.21
C GLN A 23 4.66 20.20 35.90
N CYS A 24 3.63 19.96 35.07
CA CYS A 24 3.15 20.85 34.02
C CYS A 24 3.47 22.31 34.38
N PHE A 25 4.02 23.13 33.47
CA PHE A 25 4.41 24.51 33.77
C PHE A 25 3.25 25.21 34.48
N GLN A 26 3.32 25.45 35.78
CA GLN A 26 2.19 26.02 36.53
C GLN A 26 2.18 27.53 36.28
N PRO A 27 1.34 28.07 35.39
CA PRO A 27 1.36 29.48 35.08
C PRO A 27 0.77 30.23 36.26
N LYS A 28 1.38 31.37 36.62
CA LYS A 28 0.79 32.31 37.57
C LYS A 28 -0.27 33.14 36.84
N ASP A 29 -1.33 32.49 36.38
CA ASP A 29 -2.42 33.19 35.70
C ASP A 29 -3.23 34.00 36.72
N ASN A 30 -3.15 35.32 36.59
CA ASN A 30 -3.98 36.27 37.33
C ASN A 30 -5.11 36.85 36.44
N GLY A 31 -5.32 36.29 35.25
CA GLY A 31 -6.28 36.78 34.26
C GLY A 31 -5.76 37.92 33.37
N GLU A 32 -4.61 38.52 33.70
CA GLU A 32 -4.06 39.65 32.96
C GLU A 32 -3.21 39.19 31.77
N LYS A 33 -3.26 39.95 30.67
CA LYS A 33 -2.52 39.62 29.45
C LYS A 33 -1.02 39.51 29.67
N PHE A 34 -0.43 40.39 30.48
CA PHE A 34 1.01 40.43 30.73
C PHE A 34 1.41 39.91 32.12
N GLY A 35 0.47 39.28 32.84
CA GLY A 35 0.68 38.84 34.21
C GLY A 35 0.91 39.99 35.20
N ALA A 36 1.08 39.63 36.47
CA ALA A 36 1.27 40.60 37.55
C ALA A 36 2.56 41.42 37.42
N ASP A 37 3.60 40.86 36.79
CA ASP A 37 4.87 41.55 36.50
C ASP A 37 5.02 41.72 34.98
N SER A 38 4.40 42.77 34.47
CA SER A 38 4.38 43.11 33.04
C SER A 38 5.77 43.45 32.49
N ALA A 39 6.64 44.04 33.31
CA ALA A 39 8.02 44.35 32.92
C ALA A 39 8.82 43.06 32.67
N LYS A 40 8.72 42.08 33.59
CA LYS A 40 9.33 40.76 33.38
C LYS A 40 8.73 40.00 32.22
N CYS A 41 7.43 40.11 31.99
CA CYS A 41 6.81 39.50 30.82
C CYS A 41 7.43 40.03 29.51
N VAL A 42 7.55 41.36 29.37
CA VAL A 42 8.15 41.98 28.17
C VAL A 42 9.62 41.56 28.01
N GLU A 43 10.39 41.54 29.09
CA GLU A 43 11.78 41.07 29.09
C GLU A 43 11.89 39.62 28.57
N TYR A 44 11.12 38.69 29.14
CA TYR A 44 11.17 37.29 28.73
C TYR A 44 10.69 37.07 27.29
N LEU A 45 9.63 37.77 26.87
CA LEU A 45 9.12 37.72 25.49
C LEU A 45 10.15 38.22 24.48
N SER A 46 10.86 39.31 24.81
CA SER A 46 11.90 39.88 23.95
C SER A 46 13.09 38.93 23.82
N LEU A 47 13.61 38.43 24.95
CA LEU A 47 14.76 37.53 24.96
C LEU A 47 14.49 36.24 24.20
N TYR A 48 13.38 35.55 24.50
CA TYR A 48 13.05 34.31 23.80
C TYR A 48 12.74 34.57 22.32
N GLY A 49 12.01 35.64 22.00
CA GLY A 49 11.65 35.96 20.63
C GLY A 49 12.88 36.19 19.76
N GLU A 50 13.89 36.87 20.27
CA GLU A 50 15.15 37.12 19.57
C GLU A 50 15.95 35.82 19.35
N TYR A 51 16.17 35.04 20.41
CA TYR A 51 16.88 33.76 20.28
C TYR A 51 16.14 32.77 19.37
N TYR A 52 14.80 32.73 19.42
CA TYR A 52 14.00 31.87 18.57
C TYR A 52 14.13 32.25 17.08
N LYS A 53 14.11 33.55 16.74
CA LYS A 53 14.34 34.02 15.37
C LYS A 53 15.72 33.63 14.85
N GLN A 54 16.74 33.69 15.71
CA GLN A 54 18.10 33.26 15.40
C GLN A 54 18.26 31.73 15.37
N LYS A 55 17.18 30.96 15.62
CA LYS A 55 17.18 29.50 15.77
C LYS A 55 18.09 28.98 16.89
N ASN A 56 18.47 29.84 17.84
CA ASN A 56 19.22 29.47 19.02
C ASN A 56 18.27 28.94 20.12
N TYR A 57 17.77 27.73 19.90
CA TYR A 57 16.72 27.15 20.73
C TYR A 57 17.14 26.87 22.17
N ASP A 58 18.43 26.57 22.40
CA ASP A 58 18.96 26.32 23.74
C ASP A 58 18.90 27.60 24.60
N MET A 59 19.31 28.74 24.02
CA MET A 59 19.21 30.04 24.70
C MET A 59 17.77 30.56 24.78
N ALA A 60 16.92 30.19 23.82
CA ALA A 60 15.51 30.57 23.81
C ALA A 60 14.67 29.83 24.87
N TYR A 61 15.06 28.60 25.25
CA TYR A 61 14.23 27.72 26.08
C TYR A 61 13.92 28.32 27.45
N LYS A 62 14.94 28.85 28.15
CA LYS A 62 14.74 29.34 29.52
C LYS A 62 13.89 30.63 29.56
N PRO A 63 14.17 31.68 28.78
CA PRO A 63 13.30 32.85 28.72
C PRO A 63 11.87 32.51 28.28
N TRP A 64 11.71 31.57 27.34
CA TRP A 64 10.39 31.10 26.91
C TRP A 64 9.61 30.44 28.05
N GLN A 65 10.24 29.54 28.80
CA GLN A 65 9.63 28.90 29.96
C GLN A 65 9.18 29.94 30.99
N MET A 66 10.01 30.95 31.25
CA MET A 66 9.69 32.03 32.17
C MET A 66 8.52 32.88 31.67
N ALA A 67 8.42 33.14 30.35
CA ALA A 67 7.29 33.84 29.75
C ALA A 67 5.98 33.03 29.90
N VAL A 68 5.99 31.72 29.63
CA VAL A 68 4.82 30.85 29.84
C VAL A 68 4.36 30.87 31.30
N MET A 69 5.30 30.84 32.25
CA MET A 69 4.96 30.85 33.68
C MET A 69 4.48 32.21 34.18
N ASN A 70 5.01 33.32 33.66
CA ASN A 70 4.70 34.67 34.14
C ASN A 70 3.50 35.30 33.45
N CYS A 71 3.35 35.11 32.14
CA CYS A 71 2.33 35.77 31.34
C CYS A 71 1.78 34.85 30.24
N PRO A 72 1.09 33.75 30.62
CA PRO A 72 0.57 32.75 29.69
C PRO A 72 -0.39 33.33 28.64
N ARG A 73 -1.16 34.37 28.98
CA ARG A 73 -2.14 35.02 28.08
C ARG A 73 -1.52 36.00 27.08
N SER A 74 -0.22 36.27 27.18
CA SER A 74 0.42 37.37 26.45
C SER A 74 0.44 37.16 24.94
N SER A 75 0.71 35.92 24.49
CA SER A 75 0.77 35.58 23.07
C SER A 75 0.57 34.10 22.81
N LYS A 76 -0.25 33.78 21.80
CA LYS A 76 -0.39 32.43 21.26
C LYS A 76 0.94 31.85 20.76
N ASN A 77 1.89 32.70 20.34
CA ASN A 77 3.19 32.25 19.83
C ASN A 77 4.01 31.50 20.88
N LEU A 78 3.80 31.76 22.18
CA LEU A 78 4.41 30.98 23.26
C LEU A 78 4.09 29.48 23.08
N TYR A 79 2.85 29.17 22.73
CA TYR A 79 2.36 27.80 22.57
C TYR A 79 2.59 27.23 21.17
N ILE A 80 2.75 28.08 20.15
CA ILE A 80 3.12 27.63 18.80
C ILE A 80 4.61 27.27 18.74
N HIS A 81 5.48 28.07 19.35
CA HIS A 81 6.93 27.86 19.34
C HIS A 81 7.38 26.84 20.39
N GLY A 82 6.67 26.73 21.50
CA GLY A 82 7.03 25.85 22.62
C GLY A 82 7.25 24.38 22.26
N PRO A 83 6.40 23.73 21.42
CA PRO A 83 6.66 22.37 20.95
C PRO A 83 8.02 22.22 20.24
N THR A 84 8.45 23.24 19.49
CA THR A 84 9.76 23.24 18.84
C THR A 84 10.87 23.28 19.88
N LEU A 85 10.76 24.16 20.87
CA LEU A 85 11.73 24.31 21.94
C LEU A 85 11.85 23.06 22.81
N ILE A 86 10.73 22.46 23.21
CA ILE A 86 10.72 21.22 23.99
C ILE A 86 11.29 20.06 23.18
N LYS A 87 10.86 19.88 21.93
CA LYS A 87 11.41 18.79 21.08
C LYS A 87 12.90 18.97 20.80
N ASN A 88 13.40 20.20 20.71
CA ASN A 88 14.85 20.45 20.65
C ASN A 88 15.55 19.97 21.94
N ALA A 89 15.04 20.35 23.11
CA ALA A 89 15.58 19.88 24.39
C ALA A 89 15.55 18.34 24.51
N MET A 90 14.49 17.68 24.03
CA MET A 90 14.38 16.22 24.00
C MET A 90 15.46 15.57 23.13
N ARG A 91 15.77 16.15 21.96
CA ARG A 91 16.85 15.65 21.08
C ARG A 91 18.23 15.78 21.71
N ASN A 92 18.41 16.76 22.60
CA ASN A 92 19.68 17.08 23.23
C ASN A 92 19.91 16.34 24.57
N THR A 93 18.96 15.51 25.03
CA THR A 93 19.15 14.68 26.23
C THR A 93 19.07 13.20 25.93
N LYS A 94 19.87 12.41 26.65
CA LYS A 94 19.83 10.94 26.65
C LYS A 94 19.21 10.36 27.93
N ASP A 95 18.90 11.21 28.90
CA ASP A 95 18.32 10.79 30.17
C ASP A 95 16.83 10.47 29.98
N GLN A 96 16.46 9.21 30.22
CA GLN A 96 15.09 8.72 30.09
C GLN A 96 14.13 9.40 31.07
N ALA A 97 14.58 9.75 32.28
CA ALA A 97 13.76 10.47 33.23
C ALA A 97 13.48 11.89 32.72
N GLN A 98 14.50 12.58 32.22
CA GLN A 98 14.35 13.91 31.63
C GLN A 98 13.48 13.89 30.37
N LEU A 99 13.60 12.88 29.49
CA LEU A 99 12.76 12.72 28.32
C LEU A 99 11.28 12.60 28.70
N LYS A 100 10.96 11.82 29.73
CA LYS A 100 9.59 11.69 30.25
C LYS A 100 9.05 13.02 30.75
N LEU A 101 9.84 13.76 31.54
CA LEU A 101 9.47 15.09 32.04
C LEU A 101 9.19 16.09 30.91
N LEU A 102 10.03 16.08 29.86
CA LEU A 102 9.86 16.95 28.70
C LEU A 102 8.62 16.57 27.89
N LEU A 103 8.33 15.27 27.75
CA LEU A 103 7.09 14.80 27.11
C LEU A 103 5.84 15.26 27.90
N ASP A 104 5.84 15.09 29.22
CA ASP A 104 4.73 15.54 30.06
C ASP A 104 4.52 17.06 29.95
N SER A 105 5.62 17.82 29.91
CA SER A 105 5.61 19.27 29.69
C SER A 105 5.05 19.65 28.33
N LEU A 106 5.37 18.88 27.27
CA LEU A 106 4.83 19.10 25.93
C LEU A 106 3.33 18.86 25.88
N MET A 107 2.84 17.78 26.50
CA MET A 107 1.42 17.47 26.55
C MET A 107 0.63 18.54 27.30
N CYS A 108 1.15 18.98 28.45
CA CYS A 108 0.60 20.10 29.22
C CYS A 108 0.56 21.41 28.42
N LEU A 109 1.61 21.71 27.65
CA LEU A 109 1.66 22.93 26.84
C LEU A 109 0.53 22.97 25.80
N TYR A 110 0.18 21.82 25.20
CA TYR A 110 -0.97 21.72 24.31
C TYR A 110 -2.29 22.00 25.05
N ASP A 111 -2.48 21.46 26.25
CA ASP A 111 -3.69 21.69 27.05
C ASP A 111 -3.83 23.17 27.46
N GLN A 112 -2.73 23.81 27.84
CA GLN A 112 -2.71 25.25 28.14
C GLN A 112 -3.02 26.10 26.92
N ARG A 113 -2.55 25.70 25.74
CA ARG A 113 -2.92 26.40 24.50
C ARG A 113 -4.43 26.39 24.30
N ILE A 114 -5.07 25.25 24.54
CA ILE A 114 -6.53 25.10 24.44
C ILE A 114 -7.22 25.99 25.47
N GLU A 115 -6.75 25.97 26.72
CA GLU A 115 -7.28 26.79 27.81
C GLU A 115 -7.22 28.29 27.51
N PHE A 116 -6.06 28.79 27.07
CA PHE A 116 -5.84 30.23 26.89
C PHE A 116 -6.26 30.76 25.52
N PHE A 117 -6.26 29.94 24.46
CA PHE A 117 -6.46 30.39 23.07
C PHE A 117 -7.44 29.54 22.24
N GLY A 118 -8.06 28.51 22.81
CA GLY A 118 -9.03 27.66 22.13
C GLY A 118 -8.41 26.78 21.03
N GLN A 119 -9.14 26.60 19.92
CA GLN A 119 -8.77 25.68 18.82
C GLN A 119 -8.65 24.22 19.26
N LYS A 120 -9.59 23.74 20.10
CA LYS A 120 -9.49 22.44 20.76
C LYS A 120 -9.21 21.30 19.77
N GLY A 121 -9.99 21.16 18.71
CA GLY A 121 -9.82 20.09 17.72
C GLY A 121 -8.43 20.11 17.06
N TYR A 122 -8.07 21.24 16.45
CA TYR A 122 -6.76 21.50 15.85
C TYR A 122 -5.59 21.20 16.79
N VAL A 123 -5.65 21.70 18.03
CA VAL A 123 -4.56 21.54 19.00
C VAL A 123 -4.46 20.11 19.51
N THR A 124 -5.60 19.45 19.75
CA THR A 124 -5.65 18.03 20.13
C THR A 124 -5.06 17.14 19.03
N ASN A 125 -5.33 17.41 17.75
CA ASN A 125 -4.71 16.69 16.63
C ASN A 125 -3.18 16.81 16.65
N ARG A 126 -2.63 18.01 16.88
CA ARG A 126 -1.18 18.21 16.96
C ARG A 126 -0.56 17.54 18.20
N LYS A 127 -1.26 17.58 19.34
CA LYS A 127 -0.90 16.85 20.55
C LYS A 127 -0.82 15.34 20.28
N ALA A 128 -1.80 14.79 19.55
CA ALA A 128 -1.86 13.40 19.15
C ALA A 128 -0.69 13.00 18.24
N ILE A 129 -0.34 13.83 17.25
CA ILE A 129 0.82 13.59 16.36
C ILE A 129 2.11 13.52 17.17
N ASP A 130 2.37 14.49 18.05
CA ASP A 130 3.60 14.48 18.87
C ASP A 130 3.59 13.28 19.84
N MET A 131 2.46 12.97 20.48
CA MET A 131 2.31 11.78 21.33
C MET A 131 2.66 10.50 20.56
N PHE A 132 2.06 10.32 19.38
CA PHE A 132 2.26 9.15 18.54
C PHE A 132 3.70 9.05 18.04
N THR A 133 4.24 10.12 17.47
CA THR A 133 5.56 10.09 16.83
C THR A 133 6.71 9.93 17.83
N ILE A 134 6.58 10.49 19.03
CA ILE A 134 7.60 10.41 20.09
C ILE A 134 7.53 9.07 20.84
N THR A 135 6.33 8.64 21.23
CA THR A 135 6.18 7.46 22.11
C THR A 135 5.89 6.16 21.37
N LYS A 136 5.47 6.25 20.10
CA LYS A 136 4.90 5.13 19.31
C LYS A 136 3.67 4.49 19.97
N SER A 137 3.00 5.23 20.87
CA SER A 137 1.85 4.73 21.63
C SER A 137 0.53 5.09 20.94
N SER A 138 0.07 4.22 20.05
CA SER A 138 -1.28 4.33 19.46
C SER A 138 -2.39 4.40 20.53
N GLU A 139 -2.28 3.66 21.64
CA GLU A 139 -3.26 3.69 22.74
C GLU A 139 -3.47 5.08 23.37
N LYS A 140 -2.43 5.92 23.36
CA LYS A 140 -2.52 7.29 23.90
C LYS A 140 -2.96 8.29 22.84
N ALA A 141 -2.49 8.10 21.61
CA ALA A 141 -2.73 9.05 20.53
C ALA A 141 -4.09 8.86 19.85
N PHE A 142 -4.54 7.62 19.66
CA PHE A 142 -5.78 7.30 18.94
C PHE A 142 -7.02 7.99 19.54
N PRO A 143 -7.26 7.99 20.87
CA PRO A 143 -8.39 8.72 21.45
C PRO A 143 -8.33 10.22 21.21
N MET A 144 -7.11 10.79 21.19
CA MET A 144 -6.91 12.22 20.88
C MET A 144 -7.22 12.51 19.41
N PHE A 145 -6.85 11.63 18.49
CA PHE A 145 -7.23 11.79 17.09
C PHE A 145 -8.75 11.65 16.88
N VAL A 146 -9.41 10.69 17.53
CA VAL A 146 -10.88 10.56 17.48
C VAL A 146 -11.55 11.87 17.91
N GLU A 147 -11.11 12.47 19.02
CA GLU A 147 -11.62 13.76 19.48
C GLU A 147 -11.28 14.90 18.50
N GLY A 148 -10.01 15.05 18.14
CA GLY A 148 -9.54 16.17 17.35
C GLY A 148 -10.10 16.18 15.93
N VAL A 149 -10.08 15.04 15.23
CA VAL A 149 -10.64 14.90 13.88
C VAL A 149 -12.16 14.99 13.91
N GLY A 150 -12.82 14.43 14.93
CA GLY A 150 -14.26 14.54 15.12
C GLY A 150 -14.74 15.99 15.29
N MET A 151 -13.93 16.84 15.95
CA MET A 151 -14.24 18.27 16.12
C MET A 151 -13.98 19.10 14.86
N GLU A 152 -12.87 18.86 14.15
CA GLU A 152 -12.47 19.68 13.01
C GLU A 152 -13.17 19.27 11.70
N GLY A 153 -13.54 17.99 11.56
CA GLY A 153 -14.14 17.46 10.33
C GLY A 153 -13.30 17.81 9.09
N ASN A 154 -13.90 18.53 8.14
CA ASN A 154 -13.23 18.93 6.89
C ASN A 154 -12.10 19.96 7.08
N GLU A 155 -11.96 20.59 8.24
CA GLU A 155 -10.87 21.52 8.56
C GLU A 155 -9.61 20.80 9.10
N THR A 156 -9.67 19.47 9.27
CA THR A 156 -8.56 18.66 9.78
C THR A 156 -7.32 18.76 8.87
N GLU A 157 -6.17 19.05 9.46
CA GLU A 157 -4.89 19.08 8.75
C GLU A 157 -4.51 17.72 8.15
N ALA A 158 -4.00 17.71 6.92
CA ALA A 158 -3.63 16.49 6.19
C ALA A 158 -2.70 15.53 6.98
N ALA A 159 -1.73 16.07 7.73
CA ALA A 159 -0.83 15.25 8.55
C ALA A 159 -1.58 14.49 9.67
N ALA A 160 -2.61 15.10 10.29
CA ALA A 160 -3.39 14.45 11.34
C ALA A 160 -4.17 13.26 10.80
N LEU A 161 -4.66 13.34 9.57
CA LEU A 161 -5.39 12.24 8.90
C LEU A 161 -4.50 11.02 8.68
N ILE A 162 -3.25 11.22 8.27
CA ILE A 162 -2.27 10.13 8.08
C ILE A 162 -2.02 9.42 9.41
N TYR A 163 -1.67 10.17 10.46
CA TYR A 163 -1.35 9.58 11.77
C TYR A 163 -2.58 9.02 12.48
N TYR A 164 -3.76 9.59 12.26
CA TYR A 164 -5.01 9.04 12.78
C TYR A 164 -5.23 7.64 12.22
N PHE A 165 -5.19 7.49 10.90
CA PHE A 165 -5.40 6.19 10.27
C PHE A 165 -4.31 5.18 10.62
N GLN A 166 -3.02 5.59 10.65
CA GLN A 166 -1.95 4.73 11.14
C GLN A 166 -2.21 4.26 12.57
N SER A 167 -2.63 5.16 13.47
CA SER A 167 -2.89 4.80 14.86
C SER A 167 -4.09 3.85 15.01
N ALA A 168 -5.06 3.89 14.10
CA ALA A 168 -6.16 2.93 14.04
C ALA A 168 -5.63 1.52 13.69
N CYS A 169 -4.80 1.41 12.65
CA CYS A 169 -4.16 0.14 12.29
C CYS A 169 -3.32 -0.43 13.44
N ASP A 170 -2.50 0.41 14.09
CA ASP A 170 -1.72 0.00 15.26
C ASP A 170 -2.59 -0.43 16.46
N MET A 171 -3.83 0.07 16.56
CA MET A 171 -4.79 -0.33 17.60
C MET A 171 -5.46 -1.66 17.26
N LEU A 172 -5.74 -1.91 15.98
CA LEU A 172 -6.25 -3.20 15.50
C LEU A 172 -5.22 -4.30 15.68
N ASP A 173 -3.95 -4.05 15.33
CA ASP A 173 -2.85 -5.00 15.54
C ASP A 173 -2.64 -5.38 17.02
N LYS A 174 -3.17 -4.58 17.95
CA LYS A 174 -3.15 -4.82 19.41
C LYS A 174 -4.47 -5.37 19.96
N ASP A 175 -5.40 -5.74 19.09
CA ASP A 175 -6.76 -6.21 19.41
C ASP A 175 -7.54 -5.21 20.30
N LYS A 176 -7.24 -3.90 20.18
CA LYS A 176 -7.89 -2.84 20.99
C LYS A 176 -9.12 -2.24 20.32
N ILE A 177 -9.19 -2.33 19.00
CA ILE A 177 -10.36 -1.94 18.21
C ILE A 177 -10.64 -3.04 17.18
N THR A 178 -11.86 -3.08 16.67
CA THR A 178 -12.26 -4.08 15.68
C THR A 178 -11.91 -3.65 14.25
N LYS A 179 -11.99 -4.59 13.31
CA LYS A 179 -11.81 -4.28 11.88
C LYS A 179 -12.80 -3.20 11.45
N GLU A 180 -14.08 -3.36 11.82
CA GLU A 180 -15.17 -2.44 11.50
C GLU A 180 -14.84 -1.00 11.95
N GLN A 181 -14.30 -0.83 13.15
CA GLN A 181 -13.90 0.48 13.65
C GLN A 181 -12.77 1.11 12.81
N VAL A 182 -11.80 0.32 12.33
CA VAL A 182 -10.79 0.86 11.41
C VAL A 182 -11.40 1.22 10.05
N LEU A 183 -12.41 0.48 9.59
CA LEU A 183 -13.13 0.80 8.35
C LEU A 183 -13.87 2.15 8.45
N GLU A 184 -14.53 2.39 9.58
CA GLU A 184 -15.17 3.68 9.88
C GLU A 184 -14.14 4.82 9.87
N VAL A 185 -12.96 4.62 10.47
CA VAL A 185 -11.86 5.61 10.45
C VAL A 185 -11.37 5.84 9.02
N PHE A 186 -11.21 4.78 8.22
CA PHE A 186 -10.77 4.90 6.82
C PHE A 186 -11.77 5.72 5.99
N GLU A 187 -13.07 5.45 6.14
CA GLU A 187 -14.13 6.19 5.45
C GLU A 187 -14.13 7.66 5.86
N GLN A 188 -14.04 7.96 7.16
CA GLN A 188 -13.96 9.33 7.66
C GLN A 188 -12.74 10.08 7.10
N VAL A 189 -11.55 9.45 7.18
CA VAL A 189 -10.29 10.04 6.71
C VAL A 189 -10.33 10.30 5.21
N THR A 190 -10.74 9.32 4.41
CA THR A 190 -10.82 9.48 2.95
C THR A 190 -11.90 10.48 2.54
N GLY A 191 -13.03 10.52 3.25
CA GLY A 191 -14.07 11.53 3.05
C GLY A 191 -13.57 12.96 3.26
N ILE A 192 -12.77 13.19 4.30
CA ILE A 192 -12.16 14.51 4.57
C ILE A 192 -11.13 14.87 3.49
N ILE A 193 -10.30 13.92 3.07
CA ILE A 193 -9.32 14.11 1.99
C ILE A 193 -10.04 14.50 0.69
N ASP A 194 -11.04 13.73 0.29
CA ASP A 194 -11.79 13.95 -0.94
C ASP A 194 -12.53 15.30 -0.92
N ALA A 195 -13.10 15.69 0.22
CA ALA A 195 -13.76 16.99 0.37
C ALA A 195 -12.80 18.17 0.20
N ASN A 196 -11.55 18.05 0.66
CA ASN A 196 -10.52 19.07 0.50
C ASN A 196 -9.95 19.10 -0.92
N LEU A 197 -9.69 17.93 -1.54
CA LEU A 197 -9.24 17.85 -2.93
C LEU A 197 -10.30 18.32 -3.93
N LYS A 198 -11.60 18.15 -3.63
CA LYS A 198 -12.66 18.77 -4.45
C LYS A 198 -12.61 20.30 -4.46
N LYS A 199 -12.20 20.93 -3.35
CA LYS A 199 -12.05 22.38 -3.24
C LYS A 199 -10.74 22.86 -3.86
N THR A 200 -9.66 22.13 -3.59
CA THR A 200 -8.29 22.46 -4.03
C THR A 200 -7.64 21.19 -4.62
N PRO A 201 -7.86 20.87 -5.91
CA PRO A 201 -7.43 19.59 -6.50
C PRO A 201 -5.92 19.33 -6.46
N ASN A 202 -5.11 20.39 -6.40
CA ASN A 202 -3.64 20.30 -6.42
C ASN A 202 -3.01 20.58 -5.05
N ASP A 203 -3.75 20.41 -3.95
CA ASP A 203 -3.16 20.56 -2.61
C ASP A 203 -2.18 19.41 -2.31
N GLU A 204 -0.89 19.73 -2.29
CA GLU A 204 0.19 18.75 -2.08
C GLU A 204 0.05 18.00 -0.74
N GLY A 205 -0.48 18.66 0.29
CA GLY A 205 -0.68 18.06 1.61
C GLY A 205 -1.73 16.96 1.58
N TYR A 206 -2.90 17.24 1.01
CA TYR A 206 -3.97 16.25 0.92
C TYR A 206 -3.70 15.16 -0.13
N LEU A 207 -3.00 15.46 -1.23
CA LEU A 207 -2.53 14.44 -2.17
C LEU A 207 -1.54 13.47 -1.48
N SER A 208 -0.60 14.00 -0.70
CA SER A 208 0.31 13.20 0.10
C SER A 208 -0.42 12.37 1.17
N ALA A 209 -1.44 12.95 1.83
CA ALA A 209 -2.26 12.21 2.78
C ALA A 209 -3.02 11.06 2.11
N GLN A 210 -3.59 11.29 0.92
CA GLN A 210 -4.28 10.27 0.14
C GLN A 210 -3.35 9.08 -0.14
N GLU A 211 -2.15 9.36 -0.69
CA GLU A 211 -1.17 8.33 -1.03
C GLU A 211 -0.71 7.54 0.22
N ASN A 212 -0.43 8.24 1.32
CA ASN A 212 0.03 7.59 2.54
C ASN A 212 -1.09 6.75 3.20
N VAL A 213 -2.32 7.27 3.27
CA VAL A 213 -3.46 6.52 3.82
C VAL A 213 -3.73 5.26 3.00
N GLU A 214 -3.64 5.32 1.67
CA GLU A 214 -3.78 4.14 0.81
C GLU A 214 -2.67 3.11 1.01
N LYS A 215 -1.41 3.56 1.16
CA LYS A 215 -0.29 2.67 1.49
C LYS A 215 -0.51 1.99 2.84
N ILE A 216 -0.90 2.76 3.87
CA ILE A 216 -1.19 2.25 5.20
C ILE A 216 -2.32 1.22 5.12
N PHE A 217 -3.38 1.50 4.37
CA PHE A 217 -4.54 0.61 4.24
C PHE A 217 -4.15 -0.76 3.70
N VAL A 218 -3.30 -0.78 2.67
CA VAL A 218 -2.79 -2.02 2.05
C VAL A 218 -1.89 -2.82 3.01
N THR A 219 -1.20 -2.16 3.93
CA THR A 219 -0.32 -2.79 4.93
C THR A 219 -0.97 -3.03 6.30
N CYS A 220 -2.19 -2.54 6.51
CA CYS A 220 -2.91 -2.62 7.77
C CYS A 220 -3.29 -4.08 8.05
N GLY A 221 -2.60 -4.70 9.01
CA GLY A 221 -2.82 -6.08 9.41
C GLY A 221 -4.28 -6.28 9.83
N GLY A 222 -4.98 -7.20 9.16
CA GLY A 222 -6.36 -7.55 9.50
C GLY A 222 -7.45 -6.94 8.59
N ILE A 223 -7.17 -5.98 7.71
CA ILE A 223 -8.18 -5.41 6.77
C ILE A 223 -7.88 -5.72 5.31
N ALA A 224 -6.65 -6.12 5.02
CA ALA A 224 -6.17 -6.44 3.67
C ALA A 224 -6.80 -7.71 3.05
N ASP A 225 -7.80 -8.33 3.69
CA ASP A 225 -8.55 -9.45 3.13
C ASP A 225 -9.71 -8.98 2.23
N CYS A 226 -10.05 -9.79 1.25
CA CYS A 226 -11.06 -9.43 0.26
C CYS A 226 -12.46 -9.24 0.85
N GLU A 227 -12.81 -9.99 1.89
CA GLU A 227 -14.11 -9.87 2.56
C GLU A 227 -14.29 -8.47 3.15
N SER A 228 -13.29 -8.02 3.91
CA SER A 228 -13.27 -6.70 4.53
C SER A 228 -13.33 -5.59 3.48
N MET A 229 -12.52 -5.67 2.42
CA MET A 229 -12.52 -4.67 1.35
C MET A 229 -13.85 -4.59 0.61
N ILE A 230 -14.47 -5.73 0.32
CA ILE A 230 -15.78 -5.78 -0.33
C ILE A 230 -16.85 -5.18 0.59
N ALA A 231 -16.81 -5.46 1.90
CA ALA A 231 -17.76 -4.91 2.87
C ALA A 231 -17.70 -3.37 2.94
N ILE A 232 -16.54 -2.76 2.73
CA ILE A 232 -16.37 -1.29 2.69
C ILE A 232 -16.91 -0.71 1.39
N PHE A 233 -16.45 -1.22 0.25
CA PHE A 233 -16.61 -0.54 -1.02
C PHE A 233 -17.95 -0.86 -1.68
N LYS A 234 -18.54 -2.02 -1.39
CA LYS A 234 -19.81 -2.43 -1.98
C LYS A 234 -20.98 -1.51 -1.58
N PRO A 235 -21.18 -1.12 -0.31
CA PRO A 235 -22.24 -0.17 0.05
C PRO A 235 -22.07 1.21 -0.61
N GLN A 236 -20.83 1.65 -0.82
CA GLN A 236 -20.51 2.94 -1.43
C GLN A 236 -20.69 2.96 -2.96
N TYR A 237 -20.73 1.79 -3.60
CA TYR A 237 -20.72 1.68 -5.06
C TYR A 237 -21.87 2.42 -5.73
N GLU A 238 -23.11 2.24 -5.25
CA GLU A 238 -24.29 2.84 -5.90
C GLU A 238 -24.25 4.38 -5.91
N GLU A 239 -23.75 4.99 -4.85
CA GLU A 239 -23.57 6.44 -4.75
C GLU A 239 -22.38 6.91 -5.59
N LYS A 240 -21.27 6.16 -5.58
CA LYS A 240 -19.99 6.60 -6.16
C LYS A 240 -19.70 6.06 -7.57
N LYS A 241 -20.60 5.27 -8.18
CA LYS A 241 -20.42 4.72 -9.55
C LYS A 241 -20.33 5.76 -10.66
N GLY A 242 -20.65 7.03 -10.39
CA GLY A 242 -20.41 8.15 -11.31
C GLY A 242 -19.03 8.80 -11.18
N ASN A 243 -18.27 8.47 -10.14
CA ASN A 243 -16.97 9.04 -9.84
C ASN A 243 -15.84 8.13 -10.36
N ILE A 244 -15.28 8.47 -11.52
CA ILE A 244 -14.24 7.67 -12.17
C ILE A 244 -12.97 7.52 -11.33
N ASP A 245 -12.58 8.54 -10.57
CA ASP A 245 -11.40 8.51 -9.72
C ASP A 245 -11.58 7.52 -8.56
N TRP A 246 -12.76 7.54 -7.94
CA TRP A 246 -13.11 6.57 -6.90
C TRP A 246 -13.14 5.14 -7.45
N LEU A 247 -13.73 4.94 -8.63
CA LEU A 247 -13.78 3.62 -9.27
C LEU A 247 -12.37 3.06 -9.56
N LYS A 248 -11.51 3.87 -10.19
CA LYS A 248 -10.11 3.52 -10.46
C LYS A 248 -9.36 3.18 -9.17
N LYS A 249 -9.60 3.95 -8.11
CA LYS A 249 -9.01 3.71 -6.79
C LYS A 249 -9.47 2.36 -6.20
N VAL A 250 -10.77 2.08 -6.19
CA VAL A 250 -11.31 0.81 -5.69
C VAL A 250 -10.78 -0.37 -6.49
N ALA A 251 -10.76 -0.28 -7.83
CA ALA A 251 -10.18 -1.31 -8.68
C ALA A 251 -8.70 -1.57 -8.32
N ASN A 252 -7.88 -0.52 -8.19
CA ASN A 252 -6.47 -0.67 -7.84
C ASN A 252 -6.26 -1.29 -6.45
N LEU A 253 -7.06 -0.90 -5.46
CA LEU A 253 -6.97 -1.45 -4.11
C LEU A 253 -7.33 -2.94 -4.09
N LEU A 254 -8.43 -3.31 -4.75
CA LEU A 254 -8.89 -4.70 -4.83
C LEU A 254 -7.91 -5.57 -5.65
N ASP A 255 -7.37 -5.06 -6.76
CA ASP A 255 -6.40 -5.77 -7.60
C ASP A 255 -5.08 -6.06 -6.84
N ARG A 256 -4.57 -5.08 -6.09
CA ARG A 256 -3.36 -5.23 -5.26
C ARG A 256 -3.51 -6.33 -4.21
N GLN A 257 -4.71 -6.49 -3.65
CA GLN A 257 -5.02 -7.55 -2.69
C GLN A 257 -5.52 -8.84 -3.37
N LYS A 258 -5.47 -8.91 -4.70
CA LYS A 258 -5.91 -10.05 -5.52
C LYS A 258 -7.38 -10.42 -5.32
N CYS A 259 -8.23 -9.44 -5.02
CA CYS A 259 -9.67 -9.56 -4.81
C CYS A 259 -10.48 -9.42 -6.10
N THR A 260 -9.93 -9.91 -7.21
CA THR A 260 -10.40 -9.67 -8.57
C THR A 260 -11.53 -10.60 -9.01
N ASP A 261 -11.80 -11.66 -8.26
CA ASP A 261 -12.88 -12.62 -8.51
C ASP A 261 -14.25 -12.14 -8.00
N SER A 262 -14.26 -11.11 -7.15
CA SER A 262 -15.47 -10.56 -6.55
C SER A 262 -16.43 -9.92 -7.57
N GLN A 263 -17.74 -9.97 -7.26
CA GLN A 263 -18.75 -9.29 -8.08
C GLN A 263 -18.55 -7.77 -8.08
N LEU A 264 -18.16 -7.19 -6.93
CA LEU A 264 -17.88 -5.76 -6.84
C LEU A 264 -16.78 -5.34 -7.81
N PHE A 265 -15.66 -6.08 -7.87
CA PHE A 265 -14.58 -5.76 -8.78
C PHE A 265 -15.02 -5.79 -10.24
N PHE A 266 -15.87 -6.75 -10.62
CA PHE A 266 -16.46 -6.82 -11.95
C PHE A 266 -17.34 -5.61 -12.28
N ASP A 267 -18.20 -5.21 -11.34
CA ASP A 267 -19.11 -4.08 -11.51
C ASP A 267 -18.33 -2.77 -11.63
N VAL A 268 -17.31 -2.59 -10.77
CA VAL A 268 -16.36 -1.47 -10.84
C VAL A 268 -15.64 -1.45 -12.18
N ALA A 269 -15.06 -2.58 -12.62
CA ALA A 269 -14.33 -2.64 -13.90
C ALA A 269 -15.23 -2.30 -15.10
N LYS A 270 -16.48 -2.80 -15.12
CA LYS A 270 -17.47 -2.43 -16.14
C LYS A 270 -17.79 -0.95 -16.12
N GLN A 271 -17.97 -0.38 -14.94
CA GLN A 271 -18.30 1.04 -14.81
C GLN A 271 -17.13 1.94 -15.23
N ILE A 272 -15.89 1.57 -14.89
CA ILE A 272 -14.69 2.25 -15.41
C ILE A 272 -14.69 2.21 -16.93
N HIS A 273 -14.89 1.03 -17.53
CA HIS A 273 -14.89 0.90 -18.99
C HIS A 273 -16.03 1.68 -19.66
N ALA A 274 -17.21 1.76 -19.02
CA ALA A 274 -18.34 2.53 -19.55
C ALA A 274 -18.10 4.05 -19.52
N LEU A 275 -17.42 4.55 -18.49
CA LEU A 275 -17.11 5.98 -18.35
C LEU A 275 -15.86 6.38 -19.15
N GLU A 276 -14.85 5.52 -19.20
CA GLU A 276 -13.56 5.77 -19.82
C GLU A 276 -13.01 4.49 -20.50
N PRO A 277 -13.53 4.15 -21.70
CA PRO A 277 -13.05 3.01 -22.46
C PRO A 277 -11.55 3.11 -22.72
N SER A 278 -10.82 2.06 -22.38
CA SER A 278 -9.37 1.99 -22.52
C SER A 278 -8.90 0.54 -22.56
N SER A 279 -7.70 0.31 -23.09
CA SER A 279 -7.03 -0.99 -23.02
C SER A 279 -7.00 -1.55 -21.59
N PHE A 280 -6.63 -0.70 -20.63
CA PHE A 280 -6.58 -1.07 -19.22
C PHE A 280 -7.95 -1.50 -18.68
N SER A 281 -9.00 -0.68 -18.85
CA SER A 281 -10.34 -1.00 -18.35
C SER A 281 -10.92 -2.27 -18.98
N ALA A 282 -10.71 -2.48 -20.28
CA ALA A 282 -11.11 -3.73 -20.95
C ALA A 282 -10.33 -4.93 -20.40
N SER A 283 -9.03 -4.78 -20.15
CA SER A 283 -8.21 -5.85 -19.57
C SER A 283 -8.62 -6.24 -18.14
N LEU A 284 -9.14 -5.30 -17.34
CA LEU A 284 -9.70 -5.60 -16.02
C LEU A 284 -10.91 -6.53 -16.15
N ILE A 285 -11.87 -6.19 -17.03
CA ILE A 285 -13.07 -7.02 -17.24
C ILE A 285 -12.68 -8.41 -17.75
N ALA A 286 -11.74 -8.46 -18.71
CA ALA A 286 -11.21 -9.72 -19.22
C ALA A 286 -10.58 -10.58 -18.12
N GLY A 287 -9.75 -9.99 -17.25
CA GLY A 287 -9.12 -10.70 -16.13
C GLY A 287 -10.14 -11.34 -15.20
N VAL A 288 -11.21 -10.61 -14.86
CA VAL A 288 -12.33 -11.15 -14.06
C VAL A 288 -13.02 -12.31 -14.75
N SER A 289 -13.33 -12.14 -16.04
CA SER A 289 -13.99 -13.18 -16.83
C SER A 289 -13.14 -14.45 -16.91
N ILE A 290 -11.82 -14.33 -17.07
CA ILE A 290 -10.88 -15.46 -17.02
C ILE A 290 -10.93 -16.16 -15.66
N ALA A 291 -10.85 -15.39 -14.56
CA ALA A 291 -10.90 -15.95 -13.21
C ALA A 291 -12.20 -16.72 -12.92
N LYS A 292 -13.32 -16.30 -13.53
CA LYS A 292 -14.63 -16.97 -13.46
C LYS A 292 -14.80 -18.11 -14.47
N GLY A 293 -13.82 -18.35 -15.34
CA GLY A 293 -13.90 -19.35 -16.42
C GLY A 293 -14.74 -18.92 -17.64
N ASP A 294 -15.26 -17.70 -17.67
CA ASP A 294 -16.02 -17.14 -18.79
C ASP A 294 -15.09 -16.64 -19.90
N CYS A 295 -14.49 -17.60 -20.61
CA CYS A 295 -13.57 -17.32 -21.70
C CYS A 295 -14.23 -16.60 -22.89
N SER A 296 -15.55 -16.74 -23.08
CA SER A 296 -16.27 -16.07 -24.15
C SER A 296 -16.31 -14.55 -23.93
N THR A 297 -16.68 -14.11 -22.73
CA THR A 297 -16.63 -12.69 -22.37
C THR A 297 -15.20 -12.18 -22.31
N ALA A 298 -14.26 -12.97 -21.78
CA ALA A 298 -12.85 -12.59 -21.73
C ALA A 298 -12.27 -12.29 -23.12
N ILE A 299 -12.51 -13.16 -24.11
CA ILE A 299 -12.01 -12.97 -25.47
C ILE A 299 -12.52 -11.65 -26.05
N LYS A 300 -13.80 -11.33 -25.86
CA LYS A 300 -14.38 -10.06 -26.34
C LYS A 300 -13.63 -8.85 -25.78
N TYR A 301 -13.47 -8.77 -24.46
CA TYR A 301 -12.80 -7.62 -23.85
C TYR A 301 -11.29 -7.62 -24.07
N LEU A 302 -10.64 -8.77 -24.29
CA LEU A 302 -9.24 -8.80 -24.72
C LEU A 302 -9.09 -8.30 -26.16
N GLN A 303 -10.05 -8.55 -27.04
CA GLN A 303 -10.06 -7.97 -28.40
C GLN A 303 -10.18 -6.45 -28.32
N ASP A 304 -11.13 -5.94 -27.53
CA ASP A 304 -11.27 -4.50 -27.27
C ASP A 304 -9.95 -3.91 -26.71
N ALA A 305 -9.31 -4.62 -25.76
CA ALA A 305 -8.02 -4.20 -25.21
C ALA A 305 -6.91 -4.15 -26.28
N VAL A 306 -6.82 -5.16 -27.16
CA VAL A 306 -5.86 -5.20 -28.28
C VAL A 306 -6.07 -4.04 -29.25
N GLU A 307 -7.32 -3.66 -29.51
CA GLU A 307 -7.67 -2.55 -30.42
C GLU A 307 -7.29 -1.18 -29.82
N LEU A 308 -7.53 -0.99 -28.53
CA LEU A 308 -7.24 0.25 -27.82
C LEU A 308 -5.78 0.39 -27.38
N GLU A 309 -5.01 -0.69 -27.37
CA GLU A 309 -3.62 -0.71 -26.90
C GLU A 309 -2.61 -0.28 -27.98
N GLN A 310 -1.71 0.62 -27.58
CA GLN A 310 -0.60 1.10 -28.40
C GLN A 310 0.74 0.44 -28.02
N ASP A 311 0.90 0.02 -26.76
CA ASP A 311 2.09 -0.68 -26.30
C ASP A 311 2.12 -2.12 -26.84
N ALA A 312 3.18 -2.44 -27.60
CA ALA A 312 3.32 -3.74 -28.25
C ALA A 312 3.40 -4.90 -27.24
N GLU A 313 4.03 -4.71 -26.07
CA GLU A 313 4.14 -5.77 -25.07
C GLU A 313 2.81 -6.08 -24.40
N LYS A 314 2.01 -5.07 -24.06
CA LYS A 314 0.65 -5.27 -23.53
C LYS A 314 -0.24 -5.92 -24.58
N LYS A 315 -0.18 -5.45 -25.82
CA LYS A 315 -0.94 -6.01 -26.94
C LYS A 315 -0.62 -7.49 -27.16
N SER A 316 0.66 -7.88 -27.08
CA SER A 316 1.05 -9.28 -27.17
C SER A 316 0.54 -10.11 -25.99
N LYS A 317 0.56 -9.56 -24.76
CA LYS A 317 0.00 -10.22 -23.56
C LYS A 317 -1.51 -10.47 -23.70
N TYR A 318 -2.27 -9.50 -24.17
CA TYR A 318 -3.72 -9.68 -24.42
C TYR A 318 -3.98 -10.74 -25.49
N MET A 319 -3.20 -10.74 -26.57
CA MET A 319 -3.30 -11.75 -27.63
C MET A 319 -3.02 -13.16 -27.10
N LEU A 320 -2.02 -13.32 -26.23
CA LEU A 320 -1.76 -14.61 -25.59
C LEU A 320 -2.89 -14.99 -24.60
N GLY A 321 -3.48 -14.02 -23.91
CA GLY A 321 -4.69 -14.24 -23.11
C GLY A 321 -5.84 -14.82 -23.93
N ILE A 322 -6.09 -14.25 -25.12
CA ILE A 322 -7.09 -14.77 -26.08
C ILE A 322 -6.75 -16.21 -26.46
N ALA A 323 -5.48 -16.47 -26.76
CA ALA A 323 -5.02 -17.81 -27.12
C ALA A 323 -5.28 -18.84 -26.01
N LYS A 324 -4.95 -18.50 -24.75
CA LYS A 324 -5.20 -19.37 -23.59
C LYS A 324 -6.70 -19.61 -23.36
N CYS A 325 -7.55 -18.61 -23.54
CA CYS A 325 -9.01 -18.75 -23.51
C CYS A 325 -9.57 -19.63 -24.66
N GLN A 326 -9.01 -19.52 -25.85
CA GLN A 326 -9.40 -20.37 -26.98
C GLN A 326 -8.99 -21.83 -26.73
N ALA A 327 -7.81 -22.06 -26.15
CA ALA A 327 -7.34 -23.39 -25.80
C ALA A 327 -8.18 -24.04 -24.69
N SER A 328 -8.60 -23.28 -23.67
CA SER A 328 -9.50 -23.81 -22.62
C SER A 328 -10.88 -24.23 -23.18
N GLN A 329 -11.32 -23.60 -24.27
CA GLN A 329 -12.49 -23.99 -25.05
C GLN A 329 -12.22 -25.11 -26.07
N LYS A 330 -11.03 -25.75 -26.02
CA LYS A 330 -10.55 -26.77 -26.96
C LYS A 330 -10.44 -26.30 -28.42
N ASN A 331 -10.46 -24.99 -28.68
CA ASN A 331 -10.24 -24.42 -30.00
C ASN A 331 -8.74 -24.20 -30.25
N PHE A 332 -7.98 -25.29 -30.31
CA PHE A 332 -6.52 -25.25 -30.38
C PHE A 332 -5.97 -24.63 -31.67
N GLY A 333 -6.70 -24.74 -32.79
CA GLY A 333 -6.30 -24.09 -34.05
C GLY A 333 -6.33 -22.56 -33.94
N ALA A 334 -7.40 -22.00 -33.38
CA ALA A 334 -7.49 -20.56 -33.10
C ALA A 334 -6.46 -20.14 -32.04
N ALA A 335 -6.32 -20.94 -30.98
CA ALA A 335 -5.35 -20.68 -29.91
C ALA A 335 -3.92 -20.57 -30.45
N LYS A 336 -3.49 -21.54 -31.28
CA LYS A 336 -2.19 -21.52 -31.94
C LYS A 336 -2.00 -20.26 -32.79
N SER A 337 -2.99 -19.90 -33.60
CA SER A 337 -2.93 -18.68 -34.43
C SER A 337 -2.75 -17.42 -33.59
N SER A 338 -3.53 -17.27 -32.52
CA SER A 338 -3.44 -16.14 -31.59
C SER A 338 -2.10 -16.11 -30.85
N ALA A 339 -1.59 -17.25 -30.40
CA ALA A 339 -0.28 -17.35 -29.74
C ALA A 339 0.87 -16.98 -30.68
N LEU A 340 0.84 -17.44 -31.94
CA LEU A 340 1.84 -17.04 -32.94
C LEU A 340 1.76 -15.54 -33.27
N LYS A 341 0.55 -14.97 -33.33
CA LYS A 341 0.36 -13.52 -33.46
C LYS A 341 0.90 -12.75 -32.25
N ALA A 342 0.75 -13.30 -31.05
CA ALA A 342 1.33 -12.72 -29.84
C ALA A 342 2.87 -12.70 -29.93
N ALA A 343 3.48 -13.80 -30.35
CA ALA A 343 4.93 -13.91 -30.54
C ALA A 343 5.48 -13.03 -31.67
N SER A 344 4.69 -12.76 -32.72
CA SER A 344 5.12 -11.88 -33.81
C SER A 344 5.08 -10.40 -33.41
N ILE A 345 4.18 -10.00 -32.51
CA ILE A 345 4.12 -8.64 -31.97
C ILE A 345 5.30 -8.38 -31.02
N ARG A 346 5.63 -9.34 -30.15
CA ARG A 346 6.72 -9.22 -29.18
C ARG A 346 7.85 -10.20 -29.48
N GLY A 347 8.84 -9.71 -30.23
CA GLY A 347 10.07 -10.45 -30.49
C GLY A 347 10.80 -10.82 -29.18
N GLY A 348 11.43 -11.99 -29.17
CA GLY A 348 12.18 -12.48 -28.01
C GLY A 348 11.34 -12.98 -26.84
N TRP A 349 10.04 -13.24 -27.05
CA TRP A 349 9.15 -13.76 -26.02
C TRP A 349 8.81 -15.23 -26.25
N GLY A 350 9.29 -16.11 -25.37
CA GLY A 350 9.22 -17.56 -25.54
C GLY A 350 7.88 -18.19 -25.12
N GLU A 351 7.17 -17.55 -24.21
CA GLU A 351 5.92 -18.05 -23.60
C GLU A 351 4.85 -18.52 -24.60
N PRO A 352 4.55 -17.80 -25.72
CA PRO A 352 3.54 -18.28 -26.65
C PRO A 352 3.91 -19.61 -27.31
N TYR A 353 5.21 -19.87 -27.54
CA TYR A 353 5.67 -21.14 -28.08
C TYR A 353 5.58 -22.27 -27.04
N ILE A 354 5.85 -21.98 -25.76
CA ILE A 354 5.63 -22.93 -24.67
C ILE A 354 4.14 -23.32 -24.61
N SER A 355 3.23 -22.33 -24.65
CA SER A 355 1.79 -22.60 -24.64
C SER A 355 1.35 -23.51 -25.80
N ILE A 356 1.87 -23.27 -27.01
CA ILE A 356 1.59 -24.14 -28.17
C ILE A 356 2.11 -25.56 -27.93
N ALA A 357 3.32 -25.70 -27.37
CA ALA A 357 3.90 -27.01 -27.08
C ALA A 357 3.07 -27.80 -26.06
N GLU A 358 2.60 -27.14 -25.00
CA GLU A 358 1.71 -27.75 -24.01
C GLU A 358 0.39 -28.21 -24.63
N TRP A 359 -0.20 -27.42 -25.53
CA TRP A 359 -1.41 -27.82 -26.25
C TRP A 359 -1.16 -29.00 -27.18
N CYS A 360 -0.02 -29.04 -27.88
CA CYS A 360 0.36 -30.19 -28.71
C CYS A 360 0.45 -31.46 -27.85
N ALA A 361 1.14 -31.39 -26.71
CA ALA A 361 1.24 -32.50 -25.77
C ALA A 361 -0.14 -32.90 -25.19
N GLN A 362 -1.01 -31.94 -24.89
CA GLN A 362 -2.36 -32.19 -24.40
C GLN A 362 -3.23 -32.93 -25.43
N SER A 363 -3.06 -32.65 -26.72
CA SER A 363 -3.77 -33.33 -27.81
C SER A 363 -3.06 -34.60 -28.30
N ALA A 364 -1.98 -35.04 -27.64
CA ALA A 364 -1.28 -36.25 -28.03
C ALA A 364 -2.24 -37.45 -27.94
N GLY A 365 -2.28 -38.27 -28.98
CA GLY A 365 -3.24 -39.36 -29.15
C GLY A 365 -4.53 -38.97 -29.87
N GLU A 366 -4.89 -37.68 -29.94
CA GLU A 366 -6.09 -37.21 -30.67
C GLU A 366 -5.78 -36.90 -32.14
N CYS A 367 -4.51 -36.66 -32.46
CA CYS A 367 -4.04 -36.26 -33.78
C CYS A 367 -3.09 -37.31 -34.36
N GLY A 368 -3.45 -37.92 -35.49
CA GLY A 368 -2.58 -38.84 -36.23
C GLY A 368 -3.31 -40.09 -36.72
N ASP A 369 -2.94 -40.55 -37.91
CA ASP A 369 -3.65 -41.63 -38.61
C ASP A 369 -3.12 -43.04 -38.26
N ASN A 370 -2.05 -43.11 -37.46
CA ASN A 370 -1.45 -44.35 -36.99
C ASN A 370 -0.78 -44.17 -35.62
N GLU A 371 -0.38 -45.28 -34.98
CA GLU A 371 0.15 -45.29 -33.61
C GLU A 371 1.41 -44.41 -33.45
N CYS A 372 2.26 -44.36 -34.48
CA CYS A 372 3.45 -43.49 -34.50
C CYS A 372 3.04 -42.01 -34.55
N LEU A 373 2.14 -41.64 -35.47
CA LEU A 373 1.70 -40.25 -35.66
C LEU A 373 0.83 -39.73 -34.51
N GLN A 374 0.09 -40.60 -33.83
CA GLN A 374 -0.65 -40.27 -32.61
C GLN A 374 0.26 -39.71 -31.51
N LYS A 375 1.51 -40.16 -31.45
CA LYS A 375 2.53 -39.67 -30.52
C LYS A 375 3.45 -38.59 -31.13
N ALA A 376 3.36 -38.33 -32.44
CA ALA A 376 4.16 -37.31 -33.12
C ALA A 376 3.90 -35.87 -32.64
N ALA A 377 2.77 -35.62 -31.96
CA ALA A 377 2.52 -34.33 -31.31
C ALA A 377 3.61 -33.95 -30.29
N PHE A 378 4.26 -34.93 -29.64
CA PHE A 378 5.38 -34.66 -28.73
C PHE A 378 6.63 -34.17 -29.47
N TRP A 379 6.87 -34.59 -30.71
CA TRP A 379 7.95 -34.05 -31.53
C TRP A 379 7.75 -32.56 -31.80
N VAL A 380 6.53 -32.18 -32.23
CA VAL A 380 6.17 -30.79 -32.48
C VAL A 380 6.24 -29.96 -31.19
N ALA A 381 5.79 -30.52 -30.06
CA ALA A 381 5.92 -29.86 -28.77
C ALA A 381 7.39 -29.54 -28.45
N VAL A 382 8.30 -30.51 -28.61
CA VAL A 382 9.74 -30.30 -28.37
C VAL A 382 10.34 -29.28 -29.35
N ASP A 383 9.92 -29.25 -30.62
CA ASP A 383 10.36 -28.23 -31.58
C ASP A 383 9.97 -26.82 -31.14
N TYR A 384 8.73 -26.63 -30.67
CA TYR A 384 8.27 -25.35 -30.14
C TYR A 384 8.98 -24.95 -28.84
N LEU A 385 9.29 -25.90 -27.95
CA LEU A 385 10.08 -25.61 -26.75
C LEU A 385 11.53 -25.23 -27.08
N ASN A 386 12.14 -25.88 -28.06
CA ASN A 386 13.45 -25.49 -28.57
C ASN A 386 13.42 -24.09 -29.19
N LYS A 387 12.35 -23.76 -29.94
CA LYS A 387 12.13 -22.41 -30.46
C LYS A 387 11.98 -21.40 -29.33
N ALA A 388 11.20 -21.70 -28.28
CA ALA A 388 11.03 -20.85 -27.11
C ALA A 388 12.39 -20.50 -26.47
N ARG A 389 13.25 -21.51 -26.24
CA ARG A 389 14.61 -21.32 -25.69
C ARG A 389 15.52 -20.51 -26.60
N ALA A 390 15.39 -20.67 -27.92
CA ALA A 390 16.21 -19.98 -28.89
C ALA A 390 15.88 -18.49 -28.98
N VAL A 391 14.59 -18.13 -28.84
CA VAL A 391 14.15 -16.73 -28.88
C VAL A 391 14.20 -16.04 -27.52
N ASP A 392 14.06 -16.79 -26.43
CA ASP A 392 13.96 -16.27 -25.07
C ASP A 392 14.76 -17.15 -24.10
N ALA A 393 15.94 -16.66 -23.71
CA ALA A 393 16.82 -17.37 -22.80
C ALA A 393 16.21 -17.54 -21.39
N SER A 394 15.28 -16.67 -20.98
CA SER A 394 14.63 -16.74 -19.66
C SER A 394 13.73 -17.98 -19.52
N CYS A 395 13.20 -18.48 -20.63
CA CYS A 395 12.43 -19.71 -20.71
C CYS A 395 13.28 -20.99 -20.64
N GLY A 396 14.62 -20.87 -20.64
CA GLY A 396 15.57 -21.98 -20.72
C GLY A 396 15.30 -23.13 -19.76
N SER A 397 15.08 -22.81 -18.48
CA SER A 397 14.82 -23.79 -17.43
C SER A 397 13.48 -24.50 -17.62
N GLU A 398 12.40 -23.76 -17.84
CA GLU A 398 11.06 -24.34 -17.95
C GLU A 398 10.91 -25.19 -19.21
N ALA A 399 11.34 -24.65 -20.35
CA ALA A 399 11.34 -25.38 -21.60
C ALA A 399 12.25 -26.62 -21.54
N GLY A 400 13.39 -26.55 -20.84
CA GLY A 400 14.24 -27.71 -20.61
C GLY A 400 13.53 -28.85 -19.87
N LYS A 401 12.79 -28.54 -18.79
CA LYS A 401 12.00 -29.52 -18.05
C LYS A 401 10.91 -30.15 -18.91
N LEU A 402 10.19 -29.34 -19.68
CA LEU A 402 9.14 -29.82 -20.58
C LEU A 402 9.71 -30.67 -21.71
N ILE A 403 10.88 -30.32 -22.27
CA ILE A 403 11.59 -31.15 -23.26
C ILE A 403 11.93 -32.52 -22.64
N SER A 404 12.57 -32.55 -21.47
CA SER A 404 12.92 -33.81 -20.81
C SER A 404 11.70 -34.67 -20.48
N ARG A 405 10.55 -34.05 -20.18
CA ARG A 405 9.29 -34.76 -19.95
C ARG A 405 8.70 -35.31 -21.25
N TYR A 406 8.53 -34.46 -22.27
CA TYR A 406 7.86 -34.81 -23.51
C TYR A 406 8.66 -35.77 -24.38
N SER A 407 9.99 -35.71 -24.36
CA SER A 407 10.84 -36.66 -25.07
C SER A 407 10.67 -38.10 -24.61
N GLN A 408 10.24 -38.34 -23.36
CA GLN A 408 9.97 -39.70 -22.85
C GLN A 408 8.74 -40.34 -23.51
N TYR A 409 7.87 -39.53 -24.11
CA TYR A 409 6.65 -39.98 -24.77
C TYR A 409 6.79 -40.04 -26.30
N PHE A 410 8.01 -39.90 -26.82
CA PHE A 410 8.25 -40.09 -28.24
C PHE A 410 7.79 -41.50 -28.67
N PRO A 411 7.31 -41.64 -29.91
CA PRO A 411 7.08 -42.96 -30.48
C PRO A 411 8.35 -43.81 -30.36
N ASN A 412 8.23 -45.12 -30.20
CA ASN A 412 9.39 -45.98 -30.30
C ASN A 412 9.75 -46.24 -31.78
N ASN A 413 11.02 -46.57 -32.03
CA ASN A 413 11.53 -46.81 -33.39
C ASN A 413 10.78 -47.93 -34.12
N GLU A 414 10.48 -49.03 -33.42
CA GLU A 414 9.83 -50.20 -34.00
C GLU A 414 8.42 -49.88 -34.55
N THR A 415 7.59 -49.21 -33.76
CA THR A 415 6.24 -48.77 -34.14
C THR A 415 6.28 -47.85 -35.36
N CYS A 416 7.20 -46.89 -35.41
CA CYS A 416 7.30 -46.00 -36.57
C CYS A 416 7.85 -46.69 -37.82
N PHE A 417 8.78 -47.64 -37.65
CA PHE A 417 9.31 -48.43 -38.75
C PHE A 417 8.23 -49.27 -39.44
N PHE A 418 7.28 -49.86 -38.69
CA PHE A 418 6.12 -50.55 -39.27
C PHE A 418 5.23 -49.65 -40.13
N HIS A 419 5.27 -48.34 -39.91
CA HIS A 419 4.58 -47.34 -40.71
C HIS A 419 5.47 -46.67 -41.76
N GLY A 420 6.68 -47.20 -42.00
CA GLY A 420 7.60 -46.73 -43.03
C GLY A 420 8.36 -45.45 -42.68
N LEU A 421 8.36 -45.03 -41.41
CA LEU A 421 9.03 -43.82 -40.93
C LEU A 421 10.37 -44.19 -40.26
N LYS A 422 11.43 -43.45 -40.60
CA LYS A 422 12.79 -43.62 -40.06
C LYS A 422 13.26 -42.35 -39.37
N GLU A 423 14.23 -42.49 -38.47
CA GLU A 423 14.83 -41.35 -37.78
C GLU A 423 15.35 -40.31 -38.78
N GLY A 424 15.02 -39.04 -38.56
CA GLY A 424 15.40 -37.94 -39.43
C GLY A 424 14.44 -37.65 -40.59
N ASP A 425 13.48 -38.54 -40.89
CA ASP A 425 12.45 -38.28 -41.89
C ASP A 425 11.62 -37.05 -41.51
N GLU A 426 11.26 -36.25 -42.52
CA GLU A 426 10.30 -35.14 -42.35
C GLU A 426 8.87 -35.68 -42.45
N VAL A 427 8.04 -35.35 -41.47
CA VAL A 427 6.65 -35.78 -41.44
C VAL A 427 5.72 -34.62 -41.10
N GLN A 428 4.53 -34.61 -41.71
CA GLN A 428 3.46 -33.68 -41.39
C GLN A 428 2.61 -34.27 -40.27
N VAL A 429 2.51 -33.56 -39.14
CA VAL A 429 1.53 -33.86 -38.09
C VAL A 429 0.25 -33.10 -38.45
N GLY A 430 -0.84 -33.85 -38.69
CA GLY A 430 -2.12 -33.32 -39.15
C GLY A 430 -2.92 -32.56 -38.08
N CYS A 431 -4.24 -32.59 -38.18
CA CYS A 431 -5.19 -31.93 -37.27
C CYS A 431 -4.96 -30.40 -37.13
N TRP A 432 -5.37 -29.82 -35.99
CA TRP A 432 -5.09 -28.42 -35.66
C TRP A 432 -3.59 -28.11 -35.54
N ILE A 433 -2.76 -29.12 -35.25
CA ILE A 433 -1.31 -28.98 -35.13
C ILE A 433 -0.76 -28.53 -36.49
N ASN A 434 -1.02 -29.27 -37.56
CA ASN A 434 -0.64 -28.93 -38.94
C ASN A 434 0.80 -28.37 -39.05
N GLU A 435 1.77 -29.10 -38.50
CA GLU A 435 3.20 -28.73 -38.51
C GLU A 435 4.05 -29.83 -39.14
N LYS A 436 5.17 -29.40 -39.72
CA LYS A 436 6.25 -30.31 -40.11
C LYS A 436 7.20 -30.52 -38.95
N THR A 437 7.62 -31.77 -38.75
CA THR A 437 8.61 -32.14 -37.73
C THR A 437 9.53 -33.23 -38.25
N LYS A 438 10.57 -33.54 -37.48
CA LYS A 438 11.49 -34.66 -37.75
C LYS A 438 11.22 -35.81 -36.81
N VAL A 439 11.19 -37.02 -37.37
CA VAL A 439 11.09 -38.28 -36.63
C VAL A 439 12.31 -38.44 -35.71
N ARG A 440 12.05 -38.65 -34.42
CA ARG A 440 13.05 -38.84 -33.34
C ARG A 440 12.54 -39.89 -32.36
N PHE A 441 13.42 -40.68 -31.77
CA PHE A 441 13.04 -41.77 -30.86
C PHE A 441 13.57 -41.56 -29.44
#